data_AF-A0A2E3D044-F1
#
_entry.id   AF-A0A2E3D044-F1
#
_cell.length_a   1.000
_cell.length_b   1.000
_cell.length_c   1.000
_cell.angle_alpha   90.00
_cell.angle_beta   90.00
_cell.angle_gamma   90.00
#
_symmetry.space_group_name_H-M   'P 1'
#
loop_
_entity.id
_entity.type
_entity.pdbx_description
1 polymer ?
#
loop_
_entity_poly.entity_id
_entity_poly.type
_entity_poly.pdbx_seq_one_letter_code
_entity_poly.pdbx_strand_id
1 'polypeptide(L)'
;MEVSNYEGITQEDIDYIQAILKAFYGESVARKATMTSISDETLRLVAVLLEETGECSHWIDVVPNPKDLLSPTSTFKKYALRLIRNAGKAFKDTSFKVNIMCKMAVARNFRTPIEMSLM
;
A
#
# COMPACT_ATOMS: atom_id res chain seq x y z
N MET A 1 -21.94 -2.82 -24.66
CA MET A 1 -20.48 -2.59 -24.67
C MET A 1 -20.22 -1.43 -23.74
N GLU A 2 -19.95 -1.72 -22.48
CA GLU A 2 -19.57 -0.68 -21.52
C GLU A 2 -18.06 -0.72 -21.34
N VAL A 3 -17.48 0.45 -21.56
CA VAL A 3 -16.05 0.72 -21.64
C VAL A 3 -15.42 0.36 -20.30
N SER A 4 -14.56 -0.66 -20.31
CA SER A 4 -13.68 -0.99 -19.20
C SER A 4 -12.70 0.17 -19.01
N ASN A 5 -13.04 1.15 -18.16
CA ASN A 5 -12.10 2.13 -17.63
C ASN A 5 -11.20 1.44 -16.58
N TYR A 6 -10.45 0.44 -17.05
CA TYR A 6 -9.37 -0.21 -16.30
C TYR A 6 -8.11 0.62 -16.55
N GLU A 7 -7.88 1.66 -15.73
CA GLU A 7 -6.51 2.19 -15.61
C GLU A 7 -5.69 1.11 -14.90
N GLY A 8 -4.82 0.45 -15.66
CA GLY A 8 -3.88 -0.53 -15.12
C GLY A 8 -2.95 0.09 -14.07
N ILE A 9 -2.26 -0.77 -13.32
CA ILE A 9 -1.20 -0.35 -12.40
C ILE A 9 -0.12 0.37 -13.21
N THR A 10 0.19 1.60 -12.83
CA THR A 10 1.20 2.43 -13.52
C THR A 10 2.58 2.18 -12.91
N GLN A 11 3.65 2.59 -13.61
CA GLN A 11 5.00 2.52 -13.03
C GLN A 11 5.14 3.38 -11.77
N GLU A 12 4.41 4.50 -11.70
CA GLU A 12 4.39 5.36 -10.52
C GLU A 12 3.76 4.65 -9.32
N ASP A 13 2.73 3.83 -9.53
CA ASP A 13 2.13 2.99 -8.49
C ASP A 13 3.14 1.96 -7.94
N ILE A 14 3.97 1.37 -8.82
CA ILE A 14 5.06 0.49 -8.40
C ILE A 14 6.06 1.23 -7.51
N ASP A 15 6.47 2.43 -7.92
CA ASP A 15 7.41 3.26 -7.16
C ASP A 15 6.87 3.61 -5.76
N TYR A 16 5.57 3.92 -5.66
CA TYR A 16 4.91 4.18 -4.39
C TYR A 16 4.90 2.95 -3.48
N ILE A 17 4.56 1.78 -4.04
CA ILE A 17 4.56 0.52 -3.28
C ILE A 17 5.98 0.19 -2.81
N GLN A 18 6.99 0.36 -3.67
CA GLN A 18 8.40 0.16 -3.28
C GLN A 18 8.81 1.10 -2.15
N ALA A 19 8.43 2.37 -2.19
CA ALA A 19 8.74 3.33 -1.14
C ALA A 19 8.09 2.93 0.20
N ILE A 20 6.82 2.53 0.18
CA ILE A 20 6.09 2.04 1.35
C ILE A 20 6.76 0.79 1.93
N LEU A 21 6.98 -0.24 1.10
CA LEU A 21 7.59 -1.49 1.55
C LEU A 21 9.02 -1.29 2.05
N LYS A 22 9.79 -0.39 1.43
CA LYS A 22 11.13 -0.02 1.90
C LYS A 22 11.07 0.63 3.28
N ALA A 23 10.12 1.54 3.49
CA ALA A 23 9.96 2.21 4.77
C ALA A 23 9.59 1.22 5.88
N PHE A 24 8.69 0.26 5.63
CA PHE A 24 8.26 -0.71 6.65
C PHE A 24 9.23 -1.89 6.83
N TYR A 25 9.71 -2.48 5.74
CA TYR A 25 10.40 -3.77 5.73
C TYR A 25 11.83 -3.73 5.18
N GLY A 26 12.25 -2.59 4.64
CA GLY A 26 13.59 -2.41 4.08
C GLY A 26 13.69 -2.78 2.60
N GLU A 27 14.87 -2.50 2.06
CA GLU A 27 15.18 -2.58 0.62
C GLU A 27 14.97 -3.99 0.02
N SER A 28 15.21 -5.05 0.80
CA SER A 28 15.12 -6.44 0.32
C SER A 28 13.70 -6.87 -0.03
N VAL A 29 12.70 -6.36 0.67
CA VAL A 29 11.28 -6.62 0.37
C VAL A 29 10.80 -5.67 -0.73
N ALA A 30 11.19 -4.40 -0.68
CA ALA A 30 10.81 -3.41 -1.68
C ALA A 30 11.17 -3.84 -3.11
N ARG A 31 12.37 -4.38 -3.32
CA ARG A 31 12.82 -4.82 -4.66
C ARG A 31 12.01 -5.97 -5.26
N LYS A 32 11.21 -6.68 -4.46
CA LYS A 32 10.31 -7.74 -4.96
C LYS A 32 9.05 -7.16 -5.62
N ALA A 33 8.69 -5.90 -5.33
CA ALA A 33 7.56 -5.24 -5.96
C ALA A 33 7.95 -4.72 -7.36
N THR A 34 7.38 -5.35 -8.38
CA THR A 34 7.60 -5.08 -9.80
C THR A 34 6.26 -5.03 -10.52
N MET A 35 6.25 -4.54 -11.76
CA MET A 35 5.04 -4.49 -12.59
C MET A 35 4.36 -5.86 -12.74
N THR A 36 5.15 -6.94 -12.74
CA THR A 36 4.66 -8.31 -12.95
C THR A 36 4.34 -9.06 -11.66
N SER A 37 4.81 -8.59 -10.50
CA SER A 37 4.57 -9.25 -9.20
C SER A 37 3.45 -8.60 -8.39
N ILE A 38 3.02 -7.39 -8.73
CA ILE A 38 1.94 -6.72 -7.99
C ILE A 38 0.59 -7.23 -8.46
N SER A 39 -0.10 -7.92 -7.55
CA SER A 39 -1.46 -8.42 -7.73
C SER A 39 -2.48 -7.55 -6.98
N ASP A 40 -3.77 -7.82 -7.21
CA ASP A 40 -4.85 -7.18 -6.44
C ASP A 40 -4.75 -7.47 -4.93
N GLU A 41 -4.24 -8.66 -4.56
CA GLU A 41 -4.00 -9.00 -3.16
C GLU A 41 -2.82 -8.20 -2.58
N THR A 42 -1.77 -7.95 -3.36
CA THR A 42 -0.66 -7.07 -2.94
C THR A 42 -1.19 -5.67 -2.63
N LEU A 43 -2.01 -5.10 -3.53
CA LEU A 43 -2.63 -3.79 -3.33
C LEU A 43 -3.50 -3.76 -2.06
N ARG A 44 -4.26 -4.85 -1.82
CA ARG A 44 -5.08 -4.99 -0.61
C ARG A 44 -4.26 -5.04 0.66
N LEU A 45 -3.23 -5.88 0.71
CA LEU A 45 -2.39 -6.02 1.89
C LEU A 45 -1.64 -4.72 2.21
N VAL A 46 -1.15 -4.01 1.20
CA VAL A 46 -0.50 -2.71 1.39
C VAL A 46 -1.51 -1.67 1.87
N ALA A 47 -2.72 -1.64 1.32
CA ALA A 47 -3.78 -0.72 1.76
C ALA A 47 -4.19 -0.97 3.23
N VAL A 48 -4.37 -2.23 3.63
CA VAL A 48 -4.73 -2.58 5.02
C VAL A 48 -3.57 -2.27 5.98
N LEU A 49 -2.32 -2.59 5.59
CA LEU A 49 -1.13 -2.19 6.36
C LEU A 49 -1.11 -0.68 6.60
N LEU A 50 -1.39 0.09 5.55
CA LEU A 50 -1.51 1.52 5.61
C LEU A 50 -2.61 1.90 6.63
N GLU A 51 -3.86 1.50 6.46
CA GLU A 51 -4.93 1.88 7.39
C GLU A 51 -4.62 1.58 8.86
N GLU A 52 -4.16 0.37 9.15
CA GLU A 52 -3.84 -0.06 10.52
C GLU A 52 -2.64 0.69 11.11
N THR A 53 -1.72 1.18 10.26
CA THR A 53 -0.59 1.99 10.73
C THR A 53 -0.92 3.48 10.79
N GLY A 54 -1.99 3.92 10.10
CA GLY A 54 -2.54 5.26 10.16
C GLY A 54 -2.77 5.70 11.60
N GLU A 55 -3.42 4.89 12.43
CA GLU A 55 -3.70 5.22 13.84
C GLU A 55 -2.46 5.55 14.70
N CYS A 56 -1.26 5.14 14.25
CA CYS A 56 -0.02 5.35 14.99
C CYS A 56 1.00 6.25 14.25
N SER A 57 0.69 6.80 13.07
CA SER A 57 1.64 7.58 12.26
C SER A 57 1.04 8.82 11.58
N HIS A 58 1.89 9.82 11.29
CA HIS A 58 1.52 11.19 10.88
C HIS A 58 0.78 11.35 9.53
N TRP A 59 0.27 10.29 8.92
CA TRP A 59 -0.37 10.34 7.60
C TRP A 59 -1.87 9.94 7.66
N ILE A 60 -2.46 10.01 8.87
CA ILE A 60 -3.91 9.89 9.13
C ILE A 60 -4.73 10.79 8.21
N ASP A 61 -4.29 12.03 7.97
CA ASP A 61 -5.01 12.98 7.14
C ASP A 61 -5.11 12.56 5.66
N VAL A 62 -4.30 11.58 5.24
CA VAL A 62 -4.23 11.09 3.86
C VAL A 62 -4.91 9.73 3.67
N VAL A 63 -5.33 9.06 4.76
CA VAL A 63 -6.08 7.80 4.75
C VAL A 63 -7.57 8.12 4.59
N PRO A 64 -8.23 7.70 3.48
CA PRO A 64 -9.67 7.91 3.33
C PRO A 64 -10.46 7.04 4.33
N ASN A 65 -11.72 7.41 4.58
CA ASN A 65 -12.54 6.80 5.62
C ASN A 65 -12.80 5.30 5.36
N PRO A 66 -12.65 4.40 6.36
CA PRO A 66 -12.82 2.96 6.20
C PRO A 66 -14.23 2.52 5.76
N LYS A 67 -15.23 3.41 5.72
CA LYS A 67 -16.53 3.14 5.10
C LYS A 67 -16.43 2.77 3.60
N ASP A 68 -15.32 3.09 2.95
CA ASP A 68 -15.04 2.70 1.55
C ASP A 68 -14.68 1.20 1.38
N LEU A 69 -14.39 0.47 2.47
CA LEU A 69 -14.08 -0.98 2.47
C LEU A 69 -15.29 -1.89 2.24
N LEU A 70 -16.52 -1.40 2.44
CA LEU A 70 -17.74 -2.23 2.42
C LEU A 70 -18.26 -2.51 0.99
N SER A 71 -17.48 -2.20 -0.04
CA SER A 71 -17.91 -2.24 -1.44
C SER A 71 -17.22 -3.37 -2.22
N PRO A 72 -17.90 -4.00 -3.22
CA PRO A 72 -17.39 -5.13 -4.00
C PRO A 72 -15.97 -4.92 -4.55
N THR A 73 -15.26 -6.03 -4.77
CA THR A 73 -13.83 -6.15 -5.10
C THR A 73 -13.25 -5.14 -6.11
N SER A 74 -14.02 -4.67 -7.09
CA SER A 74 -13.59 -3.65 -8.06
C SER A 74 -13.46 -2.24 -7.45
N THR A 75 -14.28 -1.92 -6.45
CA THR A 75 -14.22 -0.66 -5.70
C THR A 75 -13.01 -0.67 -4.75
N PHE A 76 -12.74 -1.83 -4.15
CA PHE A 76 -11.62 -1.97 -3.23
C PHE A 76 -10.27 -1.74 -3.93
N LYS A 77 -10.06 -2.28 -5.14
CA LYS A 77 -8.83 -2.02 -5.91
C LYS A 77 -8.62 -0.53 -6.19
N LYS A 78 -9.68 0.17 -6.60
CA LYS A 78 -9.64 1.63 -6.84
C LYS A 78 -9.35 2.40 -5.56
N TYR A 79 -9.94 1.99 -4.45
CA TYR A 79 -9.68 2.53 -3.12
C TYR A 79 -8.22 2.33 -2.71
N ALA A 80 -7.72 1.10 -2.80
CA ALA A 80 -6.35 0.74 -2.46
C ALA A 80 -5.34 1.54 -3.28
N LEU A 81 -5.54 1.66 -4.59
CA LEU A 81 -4.68 2.49 -5.45
C LEU A 81 -4.72 3.96 -5.05
N ARG A 82 -5.90 4.52 -4.73
CA ARG A 82 -6.01 5.91 -4.26
C ARG A 82 -5.23 6.11 -2.96
N LEU A 83 -5.41 5.21 -1.99
CA LEU A 83 -4.70 5.25 -0.71
C LEU A 83 -3.18 5.14 -0.89
N ILE A 84 -2.73 4.19 -1.70
CA ILE A 84 -1.30 3.99 -2.03
C ILE A 84 -0.71 5.23 -2.70
N ARG A 85 -1.41 5.82 -3.69
CA ARG A 85 -0.95 7.04 -4.39
C ARG A 85 -0.84 8.24 -3.45
N ASN A 86 -1.80 8.36 -2.53
CA ASN A 86 -1.85 9.45 -1.57
C ASN A 86 -0.75 9.32 -0.51
N ALA A 87 -0.65 8.15 0.12
CA ALA A 87 0.35 7.86 1.13
C ALA A 87 1.76 7.82 0.53
N GLY A 88 1.92 7.14 -0.61
CA GLY A 88 3.19 6.88 -1.26
C GLY A 88 4.00 8.14 -1.59
N LYS A 89 3.34 9.27 -1.83
CA LYS A 89 4.00 10.58 -2.00
C LYS A 89 4.84 10.95 -0.78
N ALA A 90 4.30 10.77 0.42
CA ALA A 90 5.03 11.03 1.66
C ALA A 90 6.20 10.04 1.83
N PHE A 91 6.02 8.78 1.45
CA PHE A 91 7.07 7.76 1.53
C PHE A 91 8.20 7.94 0.51
N LYS A 92 7.95 8.58 -0.64
CA LYS A 92 8.99 8.97 -1.60
C LYS A 92 9.84 10.14 -1.09
N ASP A 93 9.30 10.97 -0.20
CA ASP A 93 10.09 11.98 0.48
C ASP A 93 11.01 11.29 1.51
N THR A 94 12.31 11.33 1.27
CA THR A 94 13.35 10.67 2.09
C THR A 94 13.38 11.11 3.55
N SER A 95 12.66 12.18 3.92
CA SER A 95 12.52 12.64 5.29
C SER A 95 11.50 11.84 6.12
N PHE A 96 10.68 11.00 5.48
CA PHE A 96 9.59 10.30 6.15
C PHE A 96 10.08 9.15 7.04
N LYS A 97 9.69 9.19 8.31
CA LYS A 97 10.02 8.16 9.31
C LYS A 97 8.75 7.57 9.89
N VAL A 98 8.53 6.28 9.63
CA VAL A 98 7.48 5.50 10.30
C VAL A 98 7.87 5.31 11.77
N ASN A 99 6.95 5.59 12.69
CA ASN A 99 7.14 5.34 14.12
C ASN A 99 7.45 3.85 14.36
N ILE A 100 8.45 3.58 15.20
CA ILE A 100 8.94 2.23 15.47
C ILE A 100 7.88 1.33 16.12
N MET A 101 6.95 1.91 16.89
CA MET A 101 5.81 1.18 17.46
C MET A 101 4.87 0.66 16.36
N CYS A 102 4.59 1.45 15.31
CA CYS A 102 3.78 1.00 14.16
C CYS A 102 4.44 -0.18 13.44
N LYS A 103 5.76 -0.09 13.23
CA LYS A 103 6.54 -1.17 12.58
C LYS A 103 6.47 -2.47 13.37
N MET A 104 6.44 -2.38 14.69
CA MET A 104 6.53 -3.54 15.57
C MET A 104 5.17 -4.18 15.87
N ALA A 105 4.12 -3.37 16.07
CA ALA A 105 2.79 -3.88 16.45
C ALA A 105 1.96 -4.34 15.26
N VAL A 106 1.96 -3.58 14.16
CA VAL A 106 1.06 -3.80 13.02
C VAL A 106 1.81 -4.38 11.84
N ALA A 107 2.90 -3.75 11.41
CA ALA A 107 3.58 -4.14 10.17
C ALA A 107 4.12 -5.57 10.21
N ARG A 108 4.47 -6.11 11.38
CA ARG A 108 4.91 -7.51 11.52
C ARG A 108 3.88 -8.52 11.02
N ASN A 109 2.59 -8.28 11.26
CA ASN A 109 1.53 -9.22 10.92
C ASN A 109 1.31 -9.32 9.40
N PHE A 110 1.64 -8.26 8.66
CA PHE A 110 1.46 -8.19 7.21
C PHE A 110 2.69 -8.60 6.40
N ARG A 111 3.87 -8.75 7.04
CA ARG A 111 5.12 -9.04 6.32
C ARG A 111 5.04 -10.32 5.50
N THR A 112 4.70 -11.45 6.13
CA THR A 112 4.65 -12.75 5.45
C THR A 112 3.59 -12.78 4.33
N PRO A 113 2.33 -12.33 4.56
CA PRO A 113 1.34 -12.22 3.48
C PRO A 113 1.82 -11.37 2.29
N ILE A 114 2.43 -10.21 2.56
CA ILE A 114 2.93 -9.32 1.51
C ILE A 114 4.03 -10.01 0.72
N GLU A 115 5.02 -10.59 1.40
CA GLU A 115 6.12 -11.27 0.73
C GLU A 115 5.63 -12.45 -0.14
N MET A 116 4.61 -13.19 0.30
CA MET A 116 3.98 -14.24 -0.50
C MET A 116 3.19 -13.71 -1.70
N SER A 117 2.52 -12.55 -1.55
CA SER A 117 1.78 -11.93 -2.66
C SER A 117 2.67 -11.38 -3.78
N LEU A 118 3.96 -11.20 -3.48
CA LEU A 118 4.99 -10.65 -4.38
C LEU A 118 5.83 -11.73 -5.08
N MET A 119 5.57 -13.01 -4.78
CA MET A 119 6.19 -14.16 -5.47
C MET A 119 5.42 -14.49 -6.75
#